data_AF-A0A9R0WT86-F1
#
_entry.id   AF-A0A9R0WT86-F1
#
_cell.length_a   1.000
_cell.length_b   1.000
_cell.length_c   1.000
_cell.angle_alpha   90.00
_cell.angle_beta   90.00
_cell.angle_gamma   90.00
#
_symmetry.space_group_name_H-M   'P 1'
#
loop_
_entity.id
_entity.type
_entity.pdbx_description
1 polymer ?
#
loop_
_entity_poly.entity_id
_entity_poly.type
_entity_poly.pdbx_seq_one_letter_code
_entity_poly.pdbx_strand_id
1 'polypeptide(L)'
;MVAEPGFRYLIRLHFSDIVSKTLNSLYFNVYINGMMAVANLDLSSLTMGLAVAYYKDLIAESSSIINSTLLVQVGPNTIDSGDPNAILNGLEIMKISNEASSLDGLFSPKTSSEAEP
;
A
#
# COMPACT_ATOMS: atom_id res chain seq x y z
N MET A 1 5.25 9.88 3.27
CA MET A 1 6.38 9.66 4.20
C MET A 1 7.69 9.96 3.49
N VAL A 2 8.77 10.25 4.23
CA VAL A 2 10.12 10.27 3.64
C VAL A 2 10.52 8.84 3.31
N ALA A 3 10.95 8.60 2.08
CA ALA A 3 11.39 7.31 1.57
C ALA A 3 12.78 7.45 0.96
N GLU A 4 13.68 6.55 1.30
CA GLU A 4 15.04 6.52 0.76
C GLU A 4 15.03 5.99 -0.69
N PRO A 5 15.62 6.73 -1.64
CA PRO A 5 15.83 6.26 -3.00
C PRO A 5 16.69 4.98 -3.04
N GLY A 6 16.51 4.17 -4.08
CA GLY A 6 17.27 2.92 -4.25
C GLY A 6 16.71 1.72 -3.47
N PHE A 7 15.67 1.93 -2.67
CA PHE A 7 14.93 0.86 -2.01
C PHE A 7 13.53 0.70 -2.62
N ARG A 8 13.03 -0.53 -2.59
CA ARG A 8 11.61 -0.80 -2.81
C ARG A 8 10.88 -0.81 -1.46
N TYR A 9 9.58 -0.58 -1.50
CA TYR A 9 8.75 -0.59 -0.30
C TYR A 9 7.55 -1.50 -0.49
N LEU A 10 7.32 -2.40 0.48
CA LEU A 10 6.06 -3.09 0.63
C LEU A 10 5.07 -2.14 1.28
N ILE A 11 3.92 -1.96 0.66
CA ILE A 11 2.80 -1.17 1.16
C ILE A 11 1.66 -2.14 1.41
N ARG A 12 1.29 -2.33 2.68
CA ARG A 12 0.13 -3.13 3.06
C ARG A 12 -0.98 -2.19 3.52
N LEU A 13 -2.08 -2.23 2.79
CA LEU A 13 -3.30 -1.48 3.06
C LEU A 13 -4.27 -2.41 3.78
N HIS A 14 -4.80 -1.98 4.91
CA HIS A 14 -5.81 -2.70 5.67
C HIS A 14 -7.16 -2.01 5.53
N PHE A 15 -8.17 -2.78 5.18
CA PHE A 15 -9.52 -2.34 4.91
C PHE A 15 -10.55 -3.17 5.68
N SER A 16 -11.63 -2.51 6.05
CA SER A 16 -12.87 -3.12 6.53
C SER A 16 -13.98 -2.10 6.35
N ASP A 17 -15.00 -2.46 5.56
CA ASP A 17 -16.13 -1.56 5.32
C ASP A 17 -17.05 -1.52 6.54
N ILE A 18 -16.72 -0.62 7.47
CA ILE A 18 -17.48 -0.34 8.69
C ILE A 18 -18.41 0.88 8.54
N VAL A 19 -18.47 1.48 7.35
CA VAL A 19 -19.20 2.73 7.09
C VAL A 19 -20.45 2.51 6.24
N SER A 20 -20.41 1.58 5.29
CA SER A 20 -21.55 1.26 4.43
C SER A 20 -22.69 0.64 5.22
N LYS A 21 -23.93 0.94 4.78
CA LYS A 21 -25.16 0.33 5.33
C LYS A 21 -25.60 -0.90 4.53
N THR A 22 -25.15 -1.01 3.29
CA THR A 22 -25.52 -2.07 2.34
C THR A 22 -24.29 -2.48 1.54
N LEU A 23 -24.32 -3.67 0.94
CA LEU A 23 -23.27 -4.09 0.00
C LEU A 23 -23.31 -3.21 -1.26
N ASN A 24 -22.19 -3.13 -1.98
CA ASN A 24 -22.05 -2.40 -3.25
C ASN A 24 -22.41 -0.91 -3.16
N SER A 25 -22.23 -0.26 -2.01
CA SER A 25 -22.48 1.19 -1.85
C SER A 25 -21.22 2.05 -1.82
N LEU A 26 -20.03 1.45 -1.68
CA LEU A 26 -18.77 2.18 -1.55
C LEU A 26 -17.76 1.68 -2.59
N TYR A 27 -17.42 2.55 -3.54
CA TYR A 27 -16.39 2.33 -4.54
C TYR A 27 -15.35 3.43 -4.46
N PHE A 28 -14.09 3.06 -4.32
CA PHE A 28 -13.00 4.02 -4.21
C PHE A 28 -11.74 3.55 -4.91
N ASN A 29 -10.84 4.48 -5.18
CA ASN A 29 -9.57 4.23 -5.84
C ASN A 29 -8.43 4.36 -4.84
N VAL A 30 -7.38 3.56 -5.04
CA VAL A 30 -6.12 3.65 -4.31
C VAL A 30 -5.04 4.12 -5.27
N TYR A 31 -4.25 5.09 -4.84
CA TYR A 31 -3.13 5.64 -5.61
C TYR A 31 -1.83 5.56 -4.81
N ILE A 32 -0.76 5.20 -5.50
CA ILE A 32 0.62 5.25 -4.99
C ILE A 32 1.40 6.25 -5.87
N ASN A 33 1.99 7.27 -5.25
CA ASN A 33 2.72 8.34 -5.93
C ASN A 33 1.91 9.00 -7.06
N GLY A 34 0.62 9.25 -6.82
CA GLY A 34 -0.30 9.84 -7.80
C GLY A 34 -0.72 8.90 -8.93
N MET A 35 -0.18 7.68 -9.01
CA MET A 35 -0.57 6.67 -10.00
C MET A 35 -1.63 5.74 -9.41
N MET A 36 -2.65 5.41 -10.20
CA MET A 36 -3.70 4.49 -9.78
C MET A 36 -3.14 3.08 -9.61
N ALA A 37 -3.25 2.54 -8.40
CA ALA A 37 -2.79 1.19 -8.04
C ALA A 37 -3.94 0.20 -7.93
N VAL A 38 -5.11 0.65 -7.46
CA VAL A 38 -6.34 -0.14 -7.43
C VAL A 38 -7.49 0.74 -7.88
N ALA A 39 -8.20 0.30 -8.91
CA ALA A 39 -9.36 0.99 -9.45
C ALA A 39 -10.66 0.37 -8.92
N ASN A 40 -11.67 1.19 -8.65
CA ASN A 40 -13.04 0.79 -8.33
C ASN A 40 -13.11 -0.28 -7.23
N LEU A 41 -12.32 -0.11 -6.17
CA LEU A 41 -12.27 -1.04 -5.05
C LEU A 41 -13.63 -1.04 -4.33
N ASP A 42 -14.28 -2.19 -4.37
CA ASP A 42 -15.45 -2.52 -3.57
C ASP A 42 -15.09 -3.70 -2.65
N LEU A 43 -15.13 -3.43 -1.35
CA LEU A 43 -14.77 -4.42 -0.33
C LEU A 43 -15.85 -5.50 -0.18
N SER A 44 -17.10 -5.18 -0.49
CA SER A 44 -18.23 -6.08 -0.29
C SER A 44 -18.23 -7.23 -1.29
N SER A 45 -17.80 -6.99 -2.54
CA SER A 45 -17.58 -8.06 -3.53
C SER A 45 -16.38 -8.95 -3.22
N LEU A 46 -15.35 -8.41 -2.56
CA LEU A 46 -14.14 -9.16 -2.20
C LEU A 46 -14.32 -10.02 -0.95
N THR A 47 -15.12 -9.54 0.00
CA THR A 47 -15.26 -10.17 1.33
C THR A 47 -16.61 -10.85 1.54
N MET A 48 -17.56 -10.68 0.61
CA MET A 48 -18.94 -11.18 0.69
C MET A 48 -19.72 -10.64 1.91
N GLY A 49 -19.32 -9.50 2.47
CA GLY A 49 -19.94 -8.92 3.64
C GLY A 49 -19.46 -7.50 3.97
N LEU A 50 -20.07 -6.91 4.98
CA LEU A 50 -19.62 -5.67 5.61
C LEU A 50 -18.81 -5.99 6.87
N ALA A 51 -17.96 -5.06 7.31
CA ALA A 51 -17.11 -5.20 8.50
C ALA A 51 -16.22 -6.46 8.51
N VAL A 52 -15.89 -7.00 7.34
CA VAL A 52 -14.92 -8.09 7.18
C VAL A 52 -13.55 -7.48 6.89
N ALA A 53 -12.51 -7.99 7.54
CA ALA A 53 -11.15 -7.52 7.32
C ALA A 53 -10.62 -7.98 5.97
N TYR A 54 -9.96 -7.08 5.25
CA TYR A 54 -9.29 -7.34 3.99
C TYR A 54 -7.97 -6.56 3.95
N TYR A 55 -6.92 -7.16 3.41
CA TYR A 55 -5.66 -6.46 3.18
C TYR A 55 -5.20 -6.60 1.74
N LYS A 56 -4.44 -5.61 1.26
CA LYS A 56 -3.83 -5.62 -0.06
C LYS A 56 -2.39 -5.17 0.02
N ASP A 57 -1.50 -5.99 -0.52
CA ASP A 57 -0.08 -5.71 -0.67
C ASP A 57 0.20 -5.11 -2.04
N LEU A 58 1.02 -4.06 -2.05
CA LEU A 58 1.56 -3.40 -3.24
C LEU A 58 3.06 -3.19 -3.06
N ILE A 59 3.81 -3.17 -4.15
CA ILE A 59 5.23 -2.81 -4.15
C ILE A 59 5.39 -1.45 -4.82
N ALA A 60 5.98 -0.50 -4.10
CA ALA A 60 6.53 0.71 -4.70
C ALA A 60 7.97 0.43 -5.14
N GLU A 61 8.18 0.45 -6.45
CA GLU A 61 9.51 0.29 -7.03
C GLU A 61 10.41 1.47 -6.68
N SER A 62 11.72 1.22 -6.58
CA SER A 62 12.69 2.26 -6.23
C SER A 62 12.68 3.44 -7.20
N SER A 63 12.41 3.18 -8.48
CA SER A 63 12.25 4.19 -9.54
C SER A 63 11.01 5.08 -9.36
N SER A 64 10.03 4.65 -8.56
CA SER A 64 8.83 5.44 -8.27
C SER A 64 9.03 6.43 -7.12
N ILE A 65 10.12 6.30 -6.36
CA ILE A 65 10.44 7.19 -5.23
C ILE A 65 11.08 8.46 -5.76
N ILE A 66 10.26 9.49 -5.97
CA ILE A 66 10.69 10.81 -6.45
C ILE A 66 10.77 11.76 -5.26
N ASN A 67 11.83 12.59 -5.21
CA ASN A 67 12.03 13.59 -4.15
C ASN A 67 11.97 12.99 -2.73
N SER A 68 12.51 11.78 -2.57
CA SER A 68 12.52 11.04 -1.31
C SER A 68 11.14 10.94 -0.65
N THR A 69 10.08 10.82 -1.45
CA THR A 69 8.71 10.81 -0.95
C THR A 69 7.98 9.57 -1.46
N LEU A 70 7.27 8.91 -0.54
CA LEU A 70 6.25 7.93 -0.86
C LEU A 70 4.88 8.44 -0.40
N LEU A 71 3.97 8.56 -1.35
CA LEU A 71 2.62 9.08 -1.17
C LEU A 71 1.60 7.96 -1.39
N VAL A 72 0.73 7.74 -0.40
CA VAL A 72 -0.42 6.84 -0.49
C VAL A 72 -1.67 7.70 -0.42
N GLN A 73 -2.58 7.52 -1.37
CA GLN A 73 -3.84 8.26 -1.41
C GLN A 73 -5.00 7.28 -1.64
N VAL A 74 -6.13 7.59 -1.02
CA VAL A 74 -7.43 6.97 -1.32
C VAL A 74 -8.42 8.06 -1.65
N GLY A 75 -9.33 7.80 -2.57
CA GLY A 75 -10.32 8.79 -2.98
C GLY A 75 -11.51 8.14 -3.67
N PRO A 76 -12.67 8.84 -3.71
CA PRO A 76 -13.89 8.30 -4.29
C PRO A 76 -13.69 7.92 -5.76
N ASN A 77 -14.47 6.95 -6.22
CA ASN A 77 -14.56 6.68 -7.63
C ASN A 77 -15.16 7.90 -8.37
N THR A 78 -14.68 8.17 -9.58
CA THR A 78 -15.17 9.27 -10.44
C THR A 78 -16.39 8.88 -11.27
N ILE A 79 -16.77 7.60 -11.25
CA ILE A 79 -17.98 7.09 -11.88
C ILE A 79 -19.06 7.00 -10.80
N ASP A 80 -20.25 7.52 -11.11
CA ASP A 80 -21.44 7.65 -10.24
C ASP A 80 -21.95 6.27 -9.76
N SER A 81 -21.15 5.64 -8.91
CA SER A 81 -21.28 4.27 -8.42
C SER A 81 -21.07 4.30 -6.91
N GLY A 82 -22.15 4.55 -6.18
CA GLY A 82 -22.15 4.57 -4.72
C GLY A 82 -21.82 5.93 -4.10
N ASP A 83 -21.57 5.91 -2.80
CA ASP A 83 -21.27 7.09 -2.00
C ASP A 83 -19.88 7.63 -2.36
N PRO A 84 -19.71 8.96 -2.56
CA PRO A 84 -18.44 9.58 -2.92
C PRO A 84 -17.51 9.65 -1.69
N ASN A 85 -17.04 8.50 -1.25
CA ASN A 85 -16.23 8.31 -0.07
C ASN A 85 -15.10 7.31 -0.34
N ALA A 86 -14.16 7.19 0.60
CA ALA A 86 -13.10 6.20 0.59
C ALA A 86 -12.75 5.82 2.03
N ILE A 87 -12.26 4.60 2.25
CA ILE A 87 -11.86 4.13 3.58
C ILE A 87 -10.48 3.50 3.53
N LEU A 88 -9.70 3.72 4.59
CA LEU A 88 -8.44 3.04 4.86
C LEU A 88 -8.33 2.88 6.37
N ASN A 89 -8.36 1.64 6.86
CA ASN A 89 -8.41 1.35 8.30
C ASN A 89 -7.01 1.24 8.92
N GLY A 90 -6.02 0.81 8.13
CA GLY A 90 -4.63 0.72 8.55
C GLY A 90 -3.67 0.78 7.37
N LEU A 91 -2.46 1.24 7.62
CA LEU A 91 -1.40 1.38 6.61
C LEU A 91 -0.07 0.96 7.23
N GLU A 92 0.57 -0.02 6.60
CA GLU A 92 1.93 -0.44 6.94
C GLU A 92 2.83 -0.22 5.73
N ILE A 93 4.02 0.34 5.96
CA ILE A 93 5.01 0.55 4.91
C ILE A 93 6.35 0.01 5.40
N MET A 94 6.91 -0.95 4.67
CA MET A 94 8.14 -1.64 5.05
C MET A 94 9.19 -1.50 3.94
N LYS A 95 10.38 -1.03 4.30
CA LYS A 95 11.53 -0.99 3.40
C LYS A 95 11.97 -2.44 3.09
N ILE A 96 12.17 -2.75 1.81
CA ILE A 96 12.67 -4.05 1.36
C ILE A 96 14.18 -3.93 1.15
N SER A 97 14.94 -4.95 1.57
CA SER A 97 16.39 -4.98 1.37
C SER A 97 16.75 -4.78 -0.10
N ASN A 98 17.80 -4.01 -0.35
CA ASN A 98 18.33 -3.81 -1.69
C ASN A 98 19.12 -5.04 -2.17
N GLU A 99 19.69 -4.95 -3.38
CA GLU A 99 20.54 -6.00 -3.97
C GLU A 99 21.77 -6.34 -3.11
N ALA A 100 22.19 -5.46 -2.20
CA ALA A 100 23.26 -5.71 -1.23
C ALA A 100 22.77 -6.44 0.04
N SER A 101 21.50 -6.85 0.10
CA SER A 101 20.84 -7.42 1.29
C SER A 101 20.90 -6.49 2.51
N SER A 102 20.86 -5.18 2.28
CA SER A 102 20.97 -4.14 3.31
C SER A 102 19.70 -3.30 3.38
N LEU A 103 19.46 -2.63 4.53
CA LEU A 103 18.44 -1.61 4.72
C LEU A 103 19.02 -0.19 4.94
N ASP A 104 20.34 -0.07 5.01
CA ASP A 104 21.05 1.17 5.38
C ASP A 104 21.78 1.84 4.18
N GLY A 105 21.94 1.13 3.06
CA GLY A 105 22.59 1.66 1.84
C GLY A 105 23.27 0.57 0.99
N LEU A 106 23.69 0.93 -0.23
CA LEU A 106 24.35 0.01 -1.17
C LEU A 106 25.76 -0.42 -0.70
N PHE A 107 26.40 0.40 0.13
CA PHE A 107 27.76 0.20 0.62
C PHE A 107 27.83 -0.13 2.12
N SER A 108 26.70 -0.42 2.77
CA SER A 108 26.73 -0.85 4.16
C SER A 108 27.50 -2.17 4.25
N PRO A 109 28.51 -2.27 5.13
CA PRO A 109 29.34 -3.46 5.23
C PRO A 109 28.45 -4.66 5.57
N LYS A 110 28.60 -5.75 4.82
CA LYS A 110 28.04 -7.04 5.22
C LYS A 110 28.64 -7.39 6.58
N THR A 111 27.86 -7.30 7.66
CA THR A 111 28.21 -7.99 8.89
C THR A 111 27.86 -9.46 8.67
N SER A 112 28.74 -10.17 7.95
CA SER A 112 28.74 -11.62 7.96
C SER A 112 29.05 -12.07 9.38
N SER A 113 28.03 -12.47 10.14
CA SER A 113 28.26 -13.45 11.19
C SER A 113 28.41 -14.79 10.51
N GLU A 114 29.62 -15.07 10.05
CA GLU A 114 30.10 -16.44 9.96
C GLU A 114 30.03 -17.04 11.36
N ALA A 115 29.12 -17.98 11.54
CA ALA A 115 29.27 -19.03 12.53
C ALA A 115 29.07 -20.36 11.78
N GLU A 116 30.14 -20.82 11.13
CA GLU A 116 30.44 -22.26 11.08
C GLU A 116 31.47 -22.52 12.19
N PRO A 117 31.32 -23.63 12.95
CA PRO A 117 31.49 -24.98 12.41
C PRO A 117 30.22 -25.86 12.37
#